data_AF-A0A252F707-F1
#
_entry.id   AF-A0A252F707-F1
#
_cell.length_a   1.000
_cell.length_b   1.000
_cell.length_c   1.000
_cell.angle_alpha   90.00
_cell.angle_beta   90.00
_cell.angle_gamma   90.00
#
_symmetry.space_group_name_H-M   'P 1'
#
loop_
_entity.id
_entity.type
_entity.pdbx_description
1 polymer ?
#
loop_
_entity_poly.entity_id
_entity_poly.type
_entity_poly.pdbx_seq_one_letter_code
_entity_poly.pdbx_strand_id
1 'polypeptide(L)'
;MNYTVKFQTEPEYKNIRYGGNSIYNSACGPASLCNALKALGIADISIPTMCNLAVSCGARVEGGTDEAVLLRSAASKYGFEWRSTSKNAELLSHLKAGGAAILHAGSTYKLFSNSGHFVAAVAASGQTITVLDSYWYSGKYTASSIRRNYVSVVSKGVVKTSLTQCGKATIDRSPSYYLISKPAPAKKTEPKKEETELVEKTKFEIGGEKFTLDAITKNGTTYVCLKQYNNVLGLDTGYDAATDTRAVNFDQLNIAVNGTEHTVPGLIAGKGHSYASVPDLLKLTGCTVGWNDGSIVVTSSEGDV
;
A
#
# COMPACT_ATOMS: atom_id res chain seq x y z
N MET A 1 20.75 -12.79 -19.39
CA MET A 1 20.74 -12.24 -18.02
C MET A 1 20.59 -13.38 -17.04
N ASN A 2 21.44 -13.43 -16.01
CA ASN A 2 21.27 -14.37 -14.91
C ASN A 2 20.37 -13.71 -13.85
N TYR A 3 19.16 -14.22 -13.68
CA TYR A 3 18.25 -13.75 -12.63
C TYR A 3 18.54 -14.51 -11.34
N THR A 4 18.57 -13.81 -10.21
CA THR A 4 18.59 -14.40 -8.87
C THR A 4 17.20 -14.24 -8.26
N VAL A 5 16.59 -15.35 -7.83
CA VAL A 5 15.24 -15.36 -7.26
C VAL A 5 15.32 -15.31 -5.74
N LYS A 6 14.54 -14.40 -5.13
CA LYS A 6 14.22 -14.43 -3.70
C LYS A 6 13.08 -15.42 -3.49
N PHE A 7 13.36 -16.50 -2.78
CA PHE A 7 12.38 -17.55 -2.51
C PHE A 7 11.64 -17.25 -1.21
N GLN A 8 10.31 -17.28 -1.25
CA GLN A 8 9.54 -17.30 -0.01
C GLN A 8 9.75 -18.63 0.72
N THR A 9 10.12 -19.70 0.00
CA THR A 9 10.30 -21.06 0.52
C THR A 9 11.67 -21.32 1.16
N GLU A 10 12.42 -20.27 1.52
CA GLU A 10 13.63 -20.47 2.32
C GLU A 10 13.27 -20.99 3.73
N PRO A 11 14.06 -21.93 4.30
CA PRO A 11 13.74 -22.54 5.59
C PRO A 11 13.56 -21.55 6.73
N GLU A 12 14.31 -20.44 6.72
CA GLU A 12 14.21 -19.35 7.70
C GLU A 12 12.82 -18.72 7.76
N TYR A 13 12.07 -18.73 6.65
CA TYR A 13 10.74 -18.12 6.55
C TYR A 13 9.60 -19.00 7.06
N LYS A 14 9.88 -20.25 7.46
CA LYS A 14 8.85 -21.16 8.00
C LYS A 14 8.21 -20.64 9.28
N ASN A 15 9.00 -19.97 10.12
CA ASN A 15 8.59 -19.52 11.45
C ASN A 15 8.35 -18.00 11.55
N ILE A 16 8.55 -17.25 10.46
CA ILE A 16 8.26 -15.81 10.44
C ILE A 16 6.79 -15.60 10.10
N ARG A 17 6.02 -15.06 11.05
CA ARG A 17 4.58 -14.82 10.89
C ARG A 17 4.30 -13.77 9.80
N TYR A 18 3.26 -14.04 9.02
CA TYR A 18 2.71 -13.16 7.99
C TYR A 18 1.18 -13.31 7.92
N GLY A 19 0.48 -12.48 8.69
CA GLY A 19 -0.96 -12.65 8.98
C GLY A 19 -1.21 -13.94 9.77
N GLY A 20 -2.26 -14.68 9.40
CA GLY A 20 -2.59 -15.98 9.99
C GLY A 20 -1.68 -17.15 9.60
N ASN A 21 -0.62 -16.92 8.81
CA ASN A 21 0.30 -17.96 8.33
C ASN A 21 1.75 -17.48 8.44
N SER A 22 2.72 -18.18 7.82
CA SER A 22 4.12 -17.74 7.71
C SER A 22 4.45 -17.19 6.33
N ILE A 23 5.57 -16.46 6.23
CA ILE A 23 6.12 -15.99 4.95
C ILE A 23 6.25 -17.16 3.96
N TYR A 24 6.74 -18.31 4.44
CA TYR A 24 6.91 -19.52 3.63
C TYR A 24 5.65 -19.92 2.84
N ASN A 25 4.49 -19.84 3.49
CA ASN A 25 3.24 -20.34 2.93
C ASN A 25 2.37 -19.27 2.28
N SER A 26 2.65 -17.98 2.47
CA SER A 26 1.68 -16.93 2.10
C SER A 26 2.27 -15.68 1.46
N ALA A 27 3.59 -15.56 1.29
CA ALA A 27 4.22 -14.33 0.78
C ALA A 27 4.41 -14.27 -0.74
N CYS A 28 3.59 -14.94 -1.56
CA CYS A 28 3.82 -14.99 -3.01
C CYS A 28 3.69 -13.63 -3.69
N GLY A 29 2.77 -12.77 -3.25
CA GLY A 29 2.66 -11.37 -3.70
C GLY A 29 3.92 -10.55 -3.36
N PRO A 30 4.23 -10.35 -2.06
CA PRO A 30 5.44 -9.63 -1.63
C PRO A 30 6.73 -10.14 -2.27
N ALA A 31 6.91 -11.47 -2.36
CA ALA A 31 8.09 -12.06 -2.96
C ALA A 31 8.15 -11.83 -4.48
N SER A 32 7.01 -11.87 -5.18
CA SER A 32 6.95 -11.55 -6.62
C SER A 32 7.31 -10.10 -6.86
N LEU A 33 6.82 -9.17 -6.04
CA LEU A 33 7.17 -7.76 -6.14
C LEU A 33 8.67 -7.53 -5.88
N CYS A 34 9.26 -8.12 -4.84
CA CYS A 34 10.70 -8.02 -4.61
C CYS A 34 11.52 -8.53 -5.81
N ASN A 35 11.10 -9.64 -6.43
CA ASN A 35 11.77 -10.19 -7.61
C ASN A 35 11.62 -9.28 -8.83
N ALA A 36 10.44 -8.69 -9.06
CA ALA A 36 10.20 -7.75 -10.14
C ALA A 36 11.04 -6.47 -9.99
N LEU A 37 11.07 -5.86 -8.79
CA LEU A 37 11.85 -4.66 -8.51
C LEU A 37 13.36 -4.89 -8.63
N LYS A 38 13.84 -6.06 -8.17
CA LYS A 38 15.25 -6.45 -8.34
C LYS A 38 15.60 -6.67 -9.80
N ALA A 39 14.74 -7.33 -10.57
CA ALA A 39 14.96 -7.56 -12.00
C ALA A 39 14.98 -6.25 -12.81
N LEU A 40 14.19 -5.26 -12.40
CA LEU A 40 14.24 -3.91 -12.96
C LEU A 40 15.47 -3.12 -12.47
N GLY A 41 16.14 -3.54 -11.40
CA GLY A 41 17.21 -2.74 -10.78
C GLY A 41 16.68 -1.46 -10.12
N ILE A 42 15.45 -1.51 -9.62
CA ILE A 42 14.81 -0.42 -8.86
C ILE A 42 15.19 -0.54 -7.39
N ALA A 43 15.07 -1.73 -6.81
CA ALA A 43 15.41 -1.97 -5.41
C ALA A 43 15.67 -3.47 -5.15
N ASP A 44 16.60 -3.77 -4.24
CA ASP A 44 16.85 -5.13 -3.73
C ASP A 44 16.32 -5.24 -2.28
N ILE A 45 15.04 -5.57 -2.14
CA ILE A 45 14.32 -5.53 -0.86
C ILE A 45 14.17 -6.95 -0.30
N SER A 46 14.25 -7.11 1.02
CA SER A 46 14.00 -8.41 1.68
C SER A 46 12.51 -8.78 1.62
N ILE A 47 12.19 -10.09 1.58
CA ILE A 47 10.79 -10.53 1.63
C ILE A 47 10.11 -10.11 2.94
N PRO A 48 10.74 -10.23 4.13
CA PRO A 48 10.16 -9.72 5.38
C PRO A 48 9.83 -8.23 5.34
N THR A 49 10.70 -7.38 4.77
CA THR A 49 10.42 -5.94 4.64
C THR A 49 9.18 -5.67 3.78
N MET A 50 9.01 -6.39 2.67
CA MET A 50 7.82 -6.24 1.82
C MET A 50 6.56 -6.83 2.46
N CYS A 51 6.69 -7.90 3.23
CA CYS A 51 5.59 -8.46 4.02
C CYS A 51 5.11 -7.47 5.09
N ASN A 52 6.03 -6.79 5.78
CA ASN A 52 5.70 -5.75 6.74
C ASN A 52 4.97 -4.58 6.09
N LEU A 53 5.42 -4.15 4.90
CA LEU A 53 4.71 -3.14 4.12
C LEU A 53 3.29 -3.60 3.77
N ALA A 54 3.12 -4.85 3.34
CA ALA A 54 1.82 -5.40 3.01
C ALA A 54 0.87 -5.44 4.22
N VAL A 55 1.38 -5.71 5.42
CA VAL A 55 0.57 -5.62 6.65
C VAL A 55 0.24 -4.17 6.97
N SER A 56 1.21 -3.27 6.95
CA SER A 56 1.02 -1.86 7.35
C SER A 56 0.07 -1.10 6.42
N CYS A 57 0.03 -1.43 5.13
CA CYS A 57 -0.88 -0.80 4.17
C CYS A 57 -2.22 -1.53 4.01
N GLY A 58 -2.47 -2.60 4.78
CA GLY A 58 -3.71 -3.38 4.67
C GLY A 58 -3.80 -4.31 3.46
N ALA A 59 -2.72 -4.49 2.69
CA ALA A 59 -2.67 -5.41 1.56
C ALA A 59 -2.67 -6.89 1.98
N ARG A 60 -2.29 -7.21 3.23
CA ARG A 60 -2.39 -8.59 3.74
C ARG A 60 -3.85 -8.93 4.05
N VAL A 61 -4.47 -9.71 3.18
CA VAL A 61 -5.86 -10.20 3.30
C VAL A 61 -5.92 -11.68 3.64
N GLU A 62 -7.09 -12.19 4.02
CA GLU A 62 -7.29 -13.63 4.18
C GLU A 62 -6.94 -14.38 2.88
N GLY A 63 -6.18 -15.47 2.98
CA GLY A 63 -5.79 -16.29 1.83
C GLY A 63 -4.68 -15.71 0.93
N GLY A 64 -4.26 -14.45 1.06
CA GLY A 64 -3.17 -13.92 0.22
C GLY A 64 -2.84 -12.43 0.39
N THR A 65 -2.68 -11.75 -0.75
CA THR A 65 -2.28 -10.34 -0.84
C THR A 65 -3.19 -9.63 -1.81
N ASP A 66 -3.73 -8.47 -1.41
CA ASP A 66 -4.26 -7.48 -2.34
C ASP A 66 -3.08 -6.76 -3.00
N GLU A 67 -2.69 -7.26 -4.16
CA GLU A 67 -1.50 -6.80 -4.86
C GLU A 67 -1.63 -5.34 -5.32
N ALA A 68 -2.84 -4.84 -5.59
CA ALA A 68 -3.06 -3.45 -6.00
C ALA A 68 -2.78 -2.47 -4.84
N VAL A 69 -3.20 -2.83 -3.62
CA VAL A 69 -2.91 -2.05 -2.41
C VAL A 69 -1.42 -2.07 -2.11
N LEU A 70 -0.78 -3.24 -2.20
CA LEU A 70 0.68 -3.36 -2.01
C LEU A 70 1.45 -2.53 -3.03
N LEU A 71 1.12 -2.65 -4.32
CA LEU A 71 1.78 -1.91 -5.39
C LEU A 71 1.62 -0.40 -5.24
N ARG A 72 0.45 0.09 -4.83
CA ARG A 72 0.23 1.52 -4.57
C ARG A 72 1.19 2.05 -3.51
N SER A 73 1.29 1.34 -2.39
CA SER A 73 2.17 1.73 -1.27
C SER A 73 3.65 1.60 -1.67
N ALA A 74 4.03 0.50 -2.32
CA ALA A 74 5.40 0.25 -2.75
C ALA A 74 5.85 1.22 -3.86
N ALA A 75 4.98 1.59 -4.80
CA ALA A 75 5.28 2.53 -5.87
C ALA A 75 5.67 3.90 -5.31
N SER A 76 4.91 4.37 -4.32
CA SER A 76 5.22 5.62 -3.61
C SER A 76 6.53 5.53 -2.85
N LYS A 77 6.84 4.37 -2.25
CA LYS A 77 8.04 4.17 -1.41
C LYS A 77 9.33 3.98 -2.22
N TYR A 78 9.26 3.29 -3.35
CA TYR A 78 10.45 2.87 -4.12
C TYR A 78 10.57 3.54 -5.50
N GLY A 79 9.64 4.43 -5.86
CA GLY A 79 9.73 5.25 -7.06
C GLY A 79 9.60 4.45 -8.36
N PHE A 80 8.45 3.81 -8.58
CA PHE A 80 8.14 3.10 -9.82
C PHE A 80 6.70 3.33 -10.28
N GLU A 81 6.44 3.08 -11.56
CA GLU A 81 5.10 3.17 -12.12
C GLU A 81 4.47 1.78 -12.24
N TRP A 82 3.17 1.70 -12.02
CA TRP A 82 2.43 0.47 -12.27
C TRP A 82 1.02 0.71 -12.79
N ARG A 83 0.48 -0.30 -13.49
CA ARG A 83 -0.93 -0.39 -13.89
C ARG A 83 -1.35 -1.85 -13.98
N SER A 84 -2.64 -2.12 -13.94
CA SER A 84 -3.17 -3.48 -14.09
C SER A 84 -3.83 -3.71 -15.45
N THR A 85 -3.80 -4.94 -15.94
CA THR A 85 -4.49 -5.34 -17.17
C THR A 85 -4.77 -6.84 -17.18
N SER A 86 -5.69 -7.28 -18.04
CA SER A 86 -5.92 -8.70 -18.33
C SER A 86 -5.60 -9.06 -19.79
N LYS A 87 -4.99 -8.14 -20.54
CA LYS A 87 -4.68 -8.35 -21.96
C LYS A 87 -3.27 -8.88 -22.15
N ASN A 88 -3.13 -10.06 -22.75
CA ASN A 88 -1.83 -10.67 -23.08
C ASN A 88 -0.96 -9.77 -23.97
N ALA A 89 -1.58 -9.03 -24.90
CA ALA A 89 -0.86 -8.11 -25.77
C ALA A 89 -0.17 -6.98 -24.97
N GLU A 90 -0.83 -6.46 -23.93
CA GLU A 90 -0.26 -5.40 -23.08
C GLU A 90 0.87 -5.95 -22.21
N LEU A 91 0.73 -7.17 -21.66
CA LEU A 91 1.82 -7.88 -20.98
C LEU A 91 3.03 -8.03 -21.90
N LEU A 92 2.83 -8.54 -23.11
CA LEU A 92 3.92 -8.80 -24.05
C LEU A 92 4.66 -7.51 -24.42
N SER A 93 3.91 -6.47 -24.79
CA SER A 93 4.48 -5.16 -25.14
C SER A 93 5.27 -4.56 -23.97
N HIS A 94 4.73 -4.67 -22.75
CA HIS A 94 5.38 -4.15 -21.55
C HIS A 94 6.71 -4.87 -21.23
N LEU A 95 6.73 -6.19 -21.32
CA LEU A 95 7.96 -6.98 -21.11
C LEU A 95 9.00 -6.72 -22.21
N LYS A 96 8.59 -6.55 -23.48
CA LYS A 96 9.50 -6.20 -24.58
C LYS A 96 10.10 -4.80 -24.43
N ALA A 97 9.37 -3.88 -23.80
CA ALA A 97 9.85 -2.55 -23.47
C ALA A 97 10.82 -2.53 -22.26
N GLY A 98 11.15 -3.69 -21.68
CA GLY A 98 12.04 -3.80 -20.53
C GLY A 98 11.34 -3.61 -19.18
N GLY A 99 10.01 -3.59 -19.16
CA GLY A 99 9.23 -3.65 -17.93
C GLY A 99 9.17 -5.06 -17.33
N ALA A 100 8.70 -5.15 -16.10
CA ALA A 100 8.36 -6.41 -15.43
C ALA A 100 6.85 -6.46 -15.16
N ALA A 101 6.33 -7.63 -14.80
CA ALA A 101 4.94 -7.78 -14.39
C ALA A 101 4.79 -8.83 -13.29
N ILE A 102 3.79 -8.65 -12.44
CA ILE A 102 3.32 -9.70 -11.52
C ILE A 102 2.11 -10.36 -12.17
N LEU A 103 2.17 -11.67 -12.34
CA LEU A 103 1.08 -12.50 -12.87
C LEU A 103 0.26 -13.02 -11.70
N HIS A 104 -1.05 -12.78 -11.73
CA HIS A 104 -2.01 -13.32 -10.78
C HIS A 104 -2.54 -14.64 -11.33
N ALA A 105 -1.83 -15.73 -11.05
CA ALA A 105 -2.23 -17.06 -11.48
C ALA A 105 -3.40 -17.56 -10.63
N GLY A 106 -4.41 -18.11 -11.29
CA GLY A 106 -5.56 -18.71 -10.63
C GLY A 106 -5.45 -20.23 -10.54
N SER A 107 -6.58 -20.84 -10.24
CA SER A 107 -6.70 -22.27 -9.94
C SER A 107 -7.26 -23.10 -11.08
N THR A 108 -7.73 -22.48 -12.17
CA THR A 108 -8.34 -23.21 -13.30
C THR A 108 -7.29 -23.98 -14.12
N TYR A 109 -6.19 -23.34 -14.51
CA TYR A 109 -5.20 -23.96 -15.40
C TYR A 109 -3.98 -24.56 -14.67
N LYS A 110 -3.70 -24.10 -13.43
CA LYS A 110 -2.72 -24.68 -12.50
C LYS A 110 -1.27 -24.79 -12.99
N LEU A 111 -0.87 -23.91 -13.91
CA LEU A 111 0.48 -23.90 -14.48
C LEU A 111 1.55 -23.61 -13.41
N PHE A 112 1.37 -22.54 -12.61
CA PHE A 112 2.36 -22.12 -11.62
C PHE A 112 2.10 -22.65 -10.20
N SER A 113 0.85 -22.99 -9.86
CA SER A 113 0.47 -23.57 -8.56
C SER A 113 -0.84 -24.34 -8.69
N ASN A 114 -1.23 -25.12 -7.68
CA ASN A 114 -2.53 -25.81 -7.65
C ASN A 114 -3.68 -24.91 -7.16
N SER A 115 -3.34 -23.74 -6.61
CA SER A 115 -4.24 -22.70 -6.09
C SER A 115 -3.80 -21.33 -6.63
N GLY A 116 -4.46 -20.26 -6.17
CA GLY A 116 -4.02 -18.88 -6.45
C GLY A 116 -2.54 -18.66 -6.11
N HIS A 117 -1.83 -17.96 -6.99
CA HIS A 117 -0.39 -17.73 -6.86
C HIS A 117 0.06 -16.48 -7.60
N PHE A 118 1.07 -15.80 -7.07
CA PHE A 118 1.74 -14.69 -7.76
C PHE A 118 3.14 -15.11 -8.20
N VAL A 119 3.51 -14.74 -9.43
CA VAL A 119 4.87 -14.92 -9.98
C VAL A 119 5.28 -13.67 -10.75
N ALA A 120 6.59 -13.41 -10.89
CA ALA A 120 7.10 -12.24 -11.59
C ALA A 120 7.56 -12.58 -13.02
N ALA A 121 6.92 -12.04 -14.05
CA ALA A 121 7.45 -12.04 -15.41
C ALA A 121 8.43 -10.89 -15.61
N VAL A 122 9.63 -11.16 -16.11
CA VAL A 122 10.75 -10.19 -16.12
C VAL A 122 11.38 -9.96 -17.48
N ALA A 123 11.05 -10.78 -18.48
CA ALA A 123 11.50 -10.58 -19.85
C ALA A 123 10.62 -11.35 -20.85
N ALA A 124 10.60 -10.88 -22.09
CA ALA A 124 10.03 -11.58 -23.23
C ALA A 124 11.05 -11.72 -24.37
N SER A 125 11.12 -12.90 -24.97
CA SER A 125 11.85 -13.17 -26.22
C SER A 125 10.89 -13.84 -27.19
N GLY A 126 10.49 -13.11 -28.24
CA GLY A 126 9.37 -13.53 -29.08
C GLY A 126 8.08 -13.65 -28.26
N GLN A 127 7.50 -14.85 -28.20
CA GLN A 127 6.36 -15.19 -27.34
C GLN A 127 6.76 -15.97 -26.07
N THR A 128 8.05 -16.16 -25.81
CA THR A 128 8.55 -16.86 -24.63
C THR A 128 8.78 -15.86 -23.51
N ILE A 129 8.14 -16.09 -22.37
CA ILE A 129 8.19 -15.25 -21.18
C ILE A 129 9.11 -15.91 -20.15
N THR A 130 10.05 -15.12 -19.60
CA THR A 130 10.85 -15.54 -18.44
C THR A 130 10.14 -15.13 -17.16
N VAL A 131 9.89 -16.11 -16.30
CA VAL A 131 9.14 -15.97 -15.05
C VAL A 131 10.01 -16.38 -13.87
N LEU A 132 9.99 -15.58 -12.81
CA LEU A 132 10.61 -15.83 -11.52
C LEU A 132 9.52 -16.27 -10.54
N ASP A 133 9.66 -17.49 -10.03
CA ASP A 133 8.70 -18.12 -9.13
C ASP A 133 9.32 -18.30 -7.74
N SER A 134 8.89 -17.46 -6.81
CA SER A 134 9.37 -17.45 -5.43
C SER A 134 8.90 -18.65 -4.61
N TYR A 135 7.82 -19.32 -5.01
CA TYR A 135 7.28 -20.49 -4.33
C TYR A 135 7.84 -21.77 -4.93
N TRP A 136 9.15 -21.99 -4.74
CA TRP A 136 9.86 -23.10 -5.35
C TRP A 136 10.01 -24.30 -4.41
N TYR A 137 9.83 -25.51 -4.95
CA TYR A 137 10.18 -26.78 -4.32
C TYR A 137 10.62 -27.79 -5.38
N SER A 138 11.39 -28.80 -4.96
CA SER A 138 11.89 -29.83 -5.87
C SER A 138 10.73 -30.56 -6.57
N GLY A 139 10.85 -30.78 -7.88
CA GLY A 139 9.82 -31.45 -8.67
C GLY A 139 8.57 -30.62 -8.99
N LYS A 140 8.48 -29.34 -8.56
CA LYS A 140 7.30 -28.49 -8.79
C LYS A 140 6.81 -28.50 -10.24
N TYR A 141 7.73 -28.30 -11.19
CA TYR A 141 7.43 -28.20 -12.62
C TYR A 141 7.45 -29.54 -13.37
N THR A 142 7.76 -30.64 -12.67
CA THR A 142 7.63 -32.00 -13.22
C THR A 142 6.40 -32.75 -12.67
N ALA A 143 5.73 -32.21 -11.66
CA ALA A 143 4.62 -32.83 -10.94
C ALA A 143 3.37 -33.12 -11.80
N SER A 144 3.15 -32.41 -12.91
CA SER A 144 1.96 -32.59 -13.76
C SER A 144 2.30 -32.47 -15.24
N SER A 145 1.46 -33.07 -16.09
CA SER A 145 1.62 -33.04 -17.55
C SER A 145 1.65 -31.62 -18.08
N ILE A 146 0.75 -30.75 -17.60
CA ILE A 146 0.69 -29.34 -18.01
C ILE A 146 1.99 -28.59 -17.72
N ARG A 147 2.62 -28.83 -16.55
CA ARG A 147 3.88 -28.19 -16.19
C ARG A 147 5.05 -28.75 -17.00
N ARG A 148 5.12 -30.08 -17.16
CA ARG A 148 6.15 -30.74 -17.97
C ARG A 148 6.12 -30.30 -19.43
N ASN A 149 4.92 -30.13 -19.99
CA ASN A 149 4.75 -29.84 -21.40
C ASN A 149 4.93 -28.36 -21.75
N TYR A 150 4.69 -27.45 -20.80
CA TYR A 150 4.59 -26.01 -21.10
C TYR A 150 5.52 -25.12 -20.27
N VAL A 151 6.31 -25.68 -19.36
CA VAL A 151 7.31 -24.94 -18.58
C VAL A 151 8.69 -25.55 -18.76
N SER A 152 9.64 -24.73 -19.19
CA SER A 152 11.06 -25.08 -19.22
C SER A 152 11.77 -24.44 -18.03
N VAL A 153 12.35 -25.25 -17.16
CA VAL A 153 13.17 -24.76 -16.04
C VAL A 153 14.54 -24.34 -16.58
N VAL A 154 14.93 -23.09 -16.34
CA VAL A 154 16.26 -22.57 -16.71
C VAL A 154 17.23 -22.75 -15.54
N SER A 155 16.78 -22.43 -14.33
CA SER A 155 17.49 -22.64 -13.08
C SER A 155 16.48 -22.63 -11.93
N LYS A 156 16.92 -22.84 -10.68
CA LYS A 156 16.04 -22.80 -9.49
C LYS A 156 15.24 -21.49 -9.50
N GLY A 157 13.91 -21.59 -9.55
CA GLY A 157 13.01 -20.42 -9.55
C GLY A 157 12.87 -19.68 -10.87
N VAL A 158 13.72 -19.94 -11.87
CA VAL A 158 13.68 -19.26 -13.17
C VAL A 158 13.12 -20.22 -14.20
N VAL A 159 11.94 -19.89 -14.73
CA VAL A 159 11.27 -20.71 -15.73
C VAL A 159 10.93 -19.91 -16.98
N LYS A 160 10.78 -20.62 -18.09
CA LYS A 160 10.29 -20.09 -19.35
C LYS A 160 8.99 -20.78 -19.73
N THR A 161 8.02 -19.99 -20.17
CA THR A 161 6.75 -20.48 -20.72
C THR A 161 6.26 -19.54 -21.81
N SER A 162 5.23 -19.90 -22.57
CA SER A 162 4.73 -19.01 -23.63
C SER A 162 3.70 -18.00 -23.11
N LEU A 163 3.54 -16.89 -23.83
CA LEU A 163 2.51 -15.88 -23.53
C LEU A 163 1.11 -16.50 -23.44
N THR A 164 0.79 -17.45 -24.32
CA THR A 164 -0.47 -18.20 -24.30
C THR A 164 -0.65 -18.94 -22.98
N GLN A 165 0.42 -19.53 -22.46
CA GLN A 165 0.40 -20.30 -21.22
C GLN A 165 0.27 -19.38 -19.99
N CYS A 166 0.91 -18.21 -20.02
CA CYS A 166 0.66 -17.14 -19.04
C CYS A 166 -0.83 -16.75 -19.02
N GLY A 167 -1.43 -16.48 -20.19
CA GLY A 167 -2.84 -16.11 -20.28
C GLY A 167 -3.80 -17.20 -19.79
N LYS A 168 -3.50 -18.47 -20.07
CA LYS A 168 -4.28 -19.58 -19.51
C LYS A 168 -4.10 -19.70 -17.98
N ALA A 169 -2.88 -19.48 -17.48
CA ALA A 169 -2.59 -19.54 -16.05
C ALA A 169 -3.32 -18.47 -15.22
N THR A 170 -3.67 -17.35 -15.84
CA THR A 170 -4.34 -16.21 -15.19
C THR A 170 -5.80 -16.02 -15.63
N ILE A 171 -6.39 -17.00 -16.33
CA ILE A 171 -7.69 -16.84 -17.01
C ILE A 171 -8.85 -16.57 -16.06
N ASP A 172 -8.77 -17.07 -14.83
CA ASP A 172 -9.76 -16.95 -13.75
C ASP A 172 -9.39 -15.84 -12.74
N ARG A 173 -8.59 -14.85 -13.18
CA ARG A 173 -8.16 -13.70 -12.38
C ARG A 173 -8.32 -12.39 -13.14
N SER A 174 -8.93 -11.40 -12.47
CA SER A 174 -9.08 -10.04 -12.96
C SER A 174 -8.70 -9.06 -11.82
N PRO A 175 -7.66 -8.22 -11.99
CA PRO A 175 -6.75 -8.20 -13.13
C PRO A 175 -5.86 -9.46 -13.19
N SER A 176 -5.46 -9.85 -14.41
CA SER A 176 -4.52 -10.96 -14.60
C SER A 176 -3.06 -10.55 -14.36
N TYR A 177 -2.72 -9.29 -14.66
CA TYR A 177 -1.35 -8.78 -14.67
C TYR A 177 -1.26 -7.42 -13.99
N TYR A 178 -0.19 -7.23 -13.22
CA TYR A 178 0.23 -5.93 -12.73
C TYR A 178 1.55 -5.57 -13.40
N LEU A 179 1.52 -4.60 -14.30
CA LEU A 179 2.66 -4.16 -15.11
C LEU A 179 3.45 -3.10 -14.34
N ILE A 180 4.75 -3.32 -14.17
CA ILE A 180 5.67 -2.49 -13.38
C ILE A 180 6.79 -1.98 -14.28
N SER A 181 7.05 -0.69 -14.26
CA SER A 181 8.16 -0.08 -15.01
C SER A 181 8.96 0.86 -14.13
N LYS A 182 10.23 1.04 -14.50
CA LYS A 182 10.97 2.23 -14.06
C LYS A 182 10.14 3.47 -14.42
N PRO A 183 10.21 4.53 -13.62
CA PRO A 183 9.69 5.81 -14.06
C PRO A 183 10.35 6.13 -15.41
N ALA A 184 9.57 6.62 -16.36
CA ALA A 184 10.11 6.95 -17.67
C ALA A 184 11.36 7.82 -17.49
N PRO A 185 12.49 7.54 -18.17
CA PRO A 185 13.60 8.46 -18.18
C PRO A 185 13.03 9.81 -18.58
N ALA A 186 13.31 10.85 -17.78
CA ALA A 186 12.88 12.20 -18.09
C ALA A 186 13.19 12.44 -19.57
N LYS A 187 12.15 12.59 -20.39
CA LYS A 187 12.36 13.10 -21.74
C LYS A 187 13.17 14.37 -21.54
N LYS A 188 14.24 14.55 -22.32
CA LYS A 188 14.85 15.86 -22.53
C LYS A 188 13.80 16.73 -23.24
N THR A 189 12.77 17.12 -22.51
CA THR A 189 12.14 18.41 -22.71
C THR A 189 13.18 19.41 -22.25
N GLU A 190 13.48 20.39 -23.10
CA GLU A 190 13.98 21.71 -22.69
C GLU A 190 13.47 22.05 -21.30
N PRO A 191 14.29 22.69 -20.43
CA PRO A 191 14.00 22.84 -19.01
C PRO A 191 12.53 23.15 -18.84
N LYS A 192 11.77 22.12 -18.46
CA LYS A 192 10.43 22.32 -17.96
C LYS A 192 10.74 23.15 -16.74
N LYS A 193 10.38 24.43 -16.79
CA LYS A 193 10.14 25.23 -15.59
C LYS A 193 9.59 24.23 -14.58
N GLU A 194 10.20 24.19 -13.40
CA GLU A 194 9.41 23.86 -12.23
C GLU A 194 8.07 24.57 -12.48
N GLU A 195 7.00 23.82 -12.73
CA GLU A 195 5.77 24.23 -12.08
C GLU A 195 6.16 24.06 -10.62
N THR A 196 6.78 25.13 -10.09
CA THR A 196 6.48 25.60 -8.78
C THR A 196 4.97 25.44 -8.73
N GLU A 197 4.49 24.37 -8.09
CA GLU A 197 3.12 24.35 -7.61
C GLU A 197 3.06 25.65 -6.82
N LEU A 198 2.49 26.69 -7.44
CA LEU A 198 2.62 28.04 -6.95
C LEU A 198 1.96 27.97 -5.59
N VAL A 199 2.80 28.12 -4.58
CA VAL A 199 2.34 28.22 -3.23
C VAL A 199 1.55 29.52 -3.19
N GLU A 200 0.24 29.38 -3.30
CA GLU A 200 -0.66 30.52 -3.35
C GLU A 200 -1.15 30.81 -1.94
N LYS A 201 -1.11 32.09 -1.60
CA LYS A 201 -1.74 32.60 -0.38
C LYS A 201 -3.25 32.53 -0.54
N THR A 202 -3.83 31.43 -0.08
CA THR A 202 -5.26 31.17 -0.15
C THR A 202 -5.93 31.61 1.14
N LYS A 203 -7.07 32.29 1.02
CA LYS A 203 -7.88 32.72 2.16
C LYS A 203 -8.80 31.59 2.59
N PHE A 204 -8.78 31.26 3.88
CA PHE A 204 -9.65 30.28 4.50
C PHE A 204 -10.50 30.97 5.58
N GLU A 205 -11.70 30.44 5.83
CA GLU A 205 -12.53 30.86 6.94
C GLU A 205 -12.81 29.64 7.83
N ILE A 206 -12.43 29.73 9.11
CA ILE A 206 -12.65 28.66 10.09
C ILE A 206 -13.29 29.31 11.31
N GLY A 207 -14.48 28.85 11.70
CA GLY A 207 -15.21 29.41 12.84
C GLY A 207 -15.56 30.90 12.69
N GLY A 208 -15.73 31.40 11.45
CA GLY A 208 -15.98 32.81 11.16
C GLY A 208 -14.74 33.70 11.14
N GLU A 209 -13.56 33.18 11.52
CA GLU A 209 -12.30 33.90 11.44
C GLU A 209 -11.59 33.61 10.11
N LYS A 210 -10.99 34.65 9.50
CA LYS A 210 -10.32 34.55 8.19
C LYS A 210 -8.81 34.44 8.33
N PHE A 211 -8.23 33.48 7.63
CA PHE A 211 -6.81 33.16 7.63
C PHE A 211 -6.25 33.18 6.22
N THR A 212 -4.96 33.41 6.08
CA THR A 212 -4.25 33.26 4.81
C THR A 212 -3.19 32.19 4.98
N LEU A 213 -3.30 31.11 4.22
CA LEU A 213 -2.39 29.96 4.28
C LEU A 213 -1.80 29.71 2.91
N ASP A 214 -0.58 29.20 2.92
CA ASP A 214 0.07 28.72 1.72
C ASP A 214 -0.59 27.40 1.31
N ALA A 215 -1.12 27.37 0.09
CA ALA A 215 -1.87 26.24 -0.40
C ALA A 215 -1.47 25.87 -1.83
N ILE A 216 -1.69 24.61 -2.17
CA ILE A 216 -1.53 24.06 -3.50
C ILE A 216 -2.90 23.56 -3.93
N THR A 217 -3.40 24.00 -5.08
CA THR A 217 -4.66 23.47 -5.62
C THR A 217 -4.35 22.56 -6.80
N LYS A 218 -4.78 21.30 -6.70
CA LYS A 218 -4.53 20.27 -7.72
C LYS A 218 -5.77 19.40 -7.91
N ASN A 219 -6.23 19.29 -9.15
CA ASN A 219 -7.42 18.52 -9.51
C ASN A 219 -8.68 18.91 -8.69
N GLY A 220 -8.84 20.22 -8.43
CA GLY A 220 -9.95 20.73 -7.60
C GLY A 220 -9.84 20.46 -6.10
N THR A 221 -8.73 19.87 -5.64
CA THR A 221 -8.43 19.66 -4.22
C THR A 221 -7.38 20.68 -3.76
N THR A 222 -7.66 21.38 -2.67
CA THR A 222 -6.71 22.33 -2.05
C THR A 222 -5.96 21.66 -0.91
N TYR A 223 -4.64 21.65 -0.99
CA TYR A 223 -3.72 21.08 -0.02
C TYR A 223 -3.04 22.21 0.75
N VAL A 224 -2.99 22.09 2.07
CA VAL A 224 -2.35 23.07 2.97
C VAL A 224 -1.30 22.35 3.81
N CYS A 225 -0.16 22.99 4.07
CA CYS A 225 0.88 22.40 4.90
C CYS A 225 0.38 22.21 6.34
N LEU A 226 0.51 20.99 6.87
CA LEU A 226 0.08 20.65 8.24
C LEU A 226 0.71 21.57 9.30
N LYS A 227 1.96 22.01 9.10
CA LYS A 227 2.65 22.94 10.02
C LYS A 227 1.95 24.31 10.09
N GLN A 228 1.28 24.74 9.03
CA GLN A 228 0.57 26.02 9.02
C GLN A 228 -0.74 25.98 9.81
N TYR A 229 -1.32 24.79 9.97
CA TYR A 229 -2.46 24.59 10.86
C TYR A 229 -2.09 24.80 12.33
N ASN A 230 -0.86 24.50 12.76
CA ASN A 230 -0.39 24.86 14.10
C ASN A 230 -0.50 26.38 14.34
N ASN A 231 -0.03 27.19 13.38
CA ASN A 231 -0.08 28.65 13.53
C ASN A 231 -1.51 29.24 13.52
N VAL A 232 -2.47 28.55 12.91
CA VAL A 232 -3.85 29.03 12.73
C VAL A 232 -4.80 28.49 13.80
N LEU A 233 -4.74 27.20 14.07
CA LEU A 233 -5.63 26.49 14.99
C LEU A 233 -4.93 26.14 16.33
N GLY A 234 -3.63 26.36 16.47
CA GLY A 234 -2.84 25.90 17.62
C GLY A 234 -2.86 24.38 17.78
N LEU A 235 -3.02 23.65 16.68
CA LEU A 235 -2.91 22.19 16.69
C LEU A 235 -1.43 21.82 16.86
N ASP A 236 -1.14 21.00 17.87
CA ASP A 236 0.17 20.36 17.92
C ASP A 236 0.25 19.29 16.84
N THR A 237 1.25 19.41 15.98
CA THR A 237 1.42 18.51 14.83
C THR A 237 2.83 17.96 14.86
N GLY A 238 2.95 16.63 14.90
CA GLY A 238 4.21 15.91 14.99
C GLY A 238 4.57 15.16 13.71
N TYR A 239 5.85 14.85 13.58
CA TYR A 239 6.34 13.81 12.68
C TYR A 239 7.06 12.77 13.54
N ASP A 240 6.53 11.55 13.56
CA ASP A 240 7.22 10.42 14.14
C ASP A 240 8.03 9.71 13.05
N ALA A 241 9.35 9.88 13.11
CA ALA A 241 10.28 9.28 12.16
C ALA A 241 10.35 7.75 12.27
N ALA A 242 9.97 7.15 13.40
CA ALA A 242 10.00 5.71 13.58
C ALA A 242 8.80 5.02 12.91
N THR A 243 7.64 5.69 12.89
CA THR A 243 6.41 5.19 12.27
C THR A 243 6.10 5.85 10.92
N ASP A 244 6.95 6.77 10.47
CA ASP A 244 6.73 7.62 9.28
C ASP A 244 5.34 8.28 9.26
N THR A 245 4.86 8.64 10.44
CA THR A 245 3.49 9.16 10.63
C THR A 245 3.53 10.65 10.89
N ARG A 246 2.72 11.40 10.14
CA ARG A 246 2.39 12.79 10.46
C ARG A 246 1.07 12.78 11.22
N ALA A 247 1.10 13.20 12.47
CA ALA A 247 -0.04 13.16 13.36
C ALA A 247 -0.40 14.56 13.87
N VAL A 248 -1.68 14.75 14.19
CA VAL A 248 -2.12 15.79 15.11
C VAL A 248 -2.07 15.15 16.49
N ASN A 249 -1.25 15.70 17.38
CA ASN A 249 -1.10 15.17 18.72
C ASN A 249 -2.24 15.73 19.59
N PHE A 250 -2.90 14.83 20.31
CA PHE A 250 -3.82 15.18 21.39
C PHE A 250 -3.08 14.93 22.70
N ASP A 251 -3.01 15.96 23.54
CA ASP A 251 -2.38 15.91 24.85
C ASP A 251 -3.46 15.68 25.93
N GLN A 252 -3.18 16.13 27.16
CA GLN A 252 -4.13 16.14 28.26
C GLN A 252 -4.70 17.55 28.46
N LEU A 253 -6.02 17.63 28.60
CA LEU A 253 -6.74 18.84 28.96
C LEU A 253 -7.24 18.72 30.40
N ASN A 254 -6.86 19.67 31.25
CA ASN A 254 -7.38 19.78 32.61
C ASN A 254 -8.65 20.63 32.61
N ILE A 255 -9.73 20.09 33.18
CA ILE A 255 -11.06 20.69 33.21
C ILE A 255 -11.60 20.61 34.62
N ALA A 256 -12.09 21.72 35.15
CA ALA A 256 -12.82 21.72 36.42
C ALA A 256 -14.33 21.63 36.17
N VAL A 257 -14.97 20.60 36.73
CA VAL A 257 -16.43 20.45 36.72
C VAL A 257 -16.91 20.56 38.16
N ASN A 258 -17.80 21.51 38.46
CA ASN A 258 -18.31 21.76 39.82
C ASN A 258 -17.19 21.94 40.88
N GLY A 259 -16.07 22.56 40.50
CA GLY A 259 -14.93 22.81 41.38
C GLY A 259 -13.99 21.61 41.58
N THR A 260 -14.25 20.46 40.95
CA THR A 260 -13.36 19.30 40.96
C THR A 260 -12.58 19.23 39.66
N GLU A 261 -11.26 19.10 39.73
CA GLU A 261 -10.39 18.99 38.56
C GLU A 261 -10.38 17.56 37.99
N HIS A 262 -10.44 17.47 36.65
CA HIS A 262 -10.38 16.25 35.87
C HIS A 262 -9.41 16.42 34.71
N THR A 263 -8.82 15.32 34.26
CA THR A 263 -7.95 15.30 33.08
C THR A 263 -8.57 14.42 32.01
N VAL A 264 -8.74 14.96 30.80
CA VAL A 264 -9.29 14.23 29.64
C VAL A 264 -8.35 14.33 28.44
N PRO A 265 -8.35 13.35 27.52
CA PRO A 265 -7.67 13.51 26.24
C PRO A 265 -8.23 14.72 25.49
N GLY A 266 -7.36 15.62 25.07
CA GLY A 266 -7.77 16.85 24.41
C GLY A 266 -6.60 17.69 23.96
N LEU A 267 -6.87 18.85 23.41
CA LEU A 267 -5.84 19.82 23.09
C LEU A 267 -6.32 21.22 23.44
N ILE A 268 -5.41 22.01 23.99
CA ILE A 268 -5.58 23.45 24.10
C ILE A 268 -5.16 24.01 22.75
N ALA A 269 -6.13 24.46 21.97
CA ALA A 269 -5.87 25.16 20.74
C ALA A 269 -5.52 26.61 21.02
N GLY A 270 -4.93 27.25 20.02
CA GLY A 270 -4.69 28.69 20.08
C GLY A 270 -5.99 29.47 20.22
N LYS A 271 -5.89 30.72 20.69
CA LYS A 271 -6.98 31.70 20.73
C LYS A 271 -8.18 31.32 21.62
N GLY A 272 -7.93 30.60 22.71
CA GLY A 272 -8.97 30.32 23.72
C GLY A 272 -9.94 29.20 23.33
N HIS A 273 -9.63 28.43 22.28
CA HIS A 273 -10.35 27.21 21.96
C HIS A 273 -9.69 26.02 22.63
N SER A 274 -10.48 25.05 23.07
CA SER A 274 -9.98 23.75 23.54
C SER A 274 -10.89 22.66 22.99
N TYR A 275 -10.29 21.57 22.57
CA TYR A 275 -11.01 20.45 21.98
C TYR A 275 -10.81 19.22 22.87
N ALA A 276 -11.91 18.60 23.24
CA ALA A 276 -11.92 17.29 23.89
C ALA A 276 -13.06 16.47 23.28
N SER A 277 -12.98 15.15 23.40
CA SER A 277 -14.05 14.31 22.88
C SER A 277 -15.33 14.52 23.71
N VAL A 278 -16.47 14.67 23.04
CA VAL A 278 -17.77 14.81 23.69
C VAL A 278 -18.05 13.65 24.66
N PRO A 279 -17.74 12.37 24.33
CA PRO A 279 -17.84 11.28 25.29
C PRO A 279 -16.98 11.44 26.54
N ASP A 280 -15.74 11.91 26.42
CA ASP A 280 -14.86 12.05 27.59
C ASP A 280 -15.28 13.21 28.49
N LEU A 281 -15.83 14.29 27.91
CA LEU A 281 -16.42 15.39 28.67
C LEU A 281 -17.69 14.94 29.42
N LEU A 282 -18.59 14.21 28.75
CA LEU A 282 -19.88 13.84 29.33
C LEU A 282 -19.80 12.70 30.35
N LYS A 283 -18.75 11.88 30.31
CA LYS A 283 -18.41 10.97 31.42
C LYS A 283 -18.18 11.73 32.72
N LEU A 284 -17.65 12.96 32.69
CA LEU A 284 -17.42 13.77 33.89
C LEU A 284 -18.73 14.17 34.59
N THR A 285 -19.83 14.22 33.84
CA THR A 285 -21.16 14.60 34.35
C THR A 285 -22.10 13.39 34.51
N GLY A 286 -21.58 12.15 34.37
CA GLY A 286 -22.39 10.93 34.49
C GLY A 286 -23.33 10.66 33.30
N CYS A 287 -23.15 11.38 32.18
CA CYS A 287 -23.97 11.25 30.98
C CYS A 287 -23.39 10.20 30.02
N THR A 288 -24.27 9.52 29.27
CA THR A 288 -23.91 8.62 28.18
C THR A 288 -24.12 9.28 26.82
N VAL A 289 -23.26 8.94 25.86
CA VAL A 289 -23.26 9.51 24.51
C VAL A 289 -23.53 8.43 23.48
N GLY A 290 -24.51 8.68 22.62
CA GLY A 290 -24.83 7.88 21.44
C GLY A 290 -24.80 8.72 20.16
N TRP A 291 -24.91 8.04 19.03
CA TRP A 291 -25.02 8.66 17.72
C TRP A 291 -26.31 8.20 17.04
N ASN A 292 -27.13 9.13 16.57
CA ASN A 292 -28.36 8.83 15.84
C ASN A 292 -28.55 9.81 14.69
N ASP A 293 -28.67 9.31 13.46
CA ASP A 293 -28.96 10.08 12.24
C ASP A 293 -28.21 11.42 12.12
N GLY A 294 -26.88 11.37 12.27
CA GLY A 294 -26.02 12.55 12.13
C GLY A 294 -26.03 13.50 13.34
N SER A 295 -26.75 13.16 14.40
CA SER A 295 -26.82 13.94 15.65
C SER A 295 -26.20 13.19 16.81
N ILE A 296 -25.53 13.94 17.69
CA ILE A 296 -25.03 13.44 18.97
C ILE A 296 -26.21 13.39 19.94
N VAL A 297 -26.47 12.22 20.52
CA VAL A 297 -27.53 12.02 21.52
C VAL A 297 -26.86 11.90 22.89
N VAL A 298 -27.26 12.76 23.82
CA VAL A 298 -26.78 12.75 25.20
C VAL A 298 -27.90 12.27 26.12
N THR A 299 -27.62 11.30 26.98
CA THR A 299 -28.56 10.74 27.96
C THR A 299 -27.98 10.93 29.35
N SER A 300 -28.68 11.64 30.23
CA SER A 300 -28.36 11.71 31.65
C SER A 300 -29.12 10.62 32.41
N SER A 301 -28.52 10.10 33.48
CA SER A 301 -29.11 9.07 34.34
C SER A 301 -30.05 9.64 35.40
N GLU A 302 -30.19 10.96 35.52
CA GLU A 302 -31.11 11.62 36.44
C GLU A 302 -31.83 12.79 35.75
N GLY A 303 -33.14 12.88 35.99
CA GLY A 303 -33.96 14.01 35.60
C GLY A 303 -33.73 15.17 36.56
N ASP A 304 -33.22 16.29 36.04
CA ASP A 304 -33.47 17.66 36.49
C ASP A 304 -32.53 18.59 35.70
N VAL A 305 -33.03 19.10 34.57
CA VAL A 305 -33.03 20.54 34.23
C VAL A 305 -34.31 20.82 33.45
#